data_AF-A0A353STM6-F1
#
_entry.id   AF-A0A353STM6-F1
#
_cell.length_a   1.000
_cell.length_b   1.000
_cell.length_c   1.000
_cell.angle_alpha   90.00
_cell.angle_beta   90.00
_cell.angle_gamma   90.00
#
_symmetry.space_group_name_H-M   'P 1'
#
loop_
_entity.id
_entity.type
_entity.pdbx_description
1 polymer ?
#
loop_
_entity_poly.entity_id
_entity_poly.type
_entity_poly.pdbx_seq_one_letter_code
_entity_poly.pdbx_strand_id
1 'polypeptide(L)'
;MENYLRTPIKEIIGKYPPVGALLEEFRIGCVPCSVGTCLLADIVEIHNLSPEDEGTLMTGIAGIVFPGMVVALPEPRSRRSETTRKFSYSPPMKALVEEHRHIKRFLAVLPAVIDRFDARSEADRALVHDGLDFVRSYADRFHHAKEEDILFACFDPGLDILKAMREDHERGRAHVRAAGEALVRCDGEGIAANLHGYAGVLAEHIKKEDEILYPWMDRNLSMRQVGELFARFRAVDERFAEDRKKYESFVGRLEDAYAEPISEVR
;
A
#
# COMPACT_ATOMS: atom_id res chain seq x y z
N MET A 1 17.98 18.42 17.35
CA MET A 1 16.95 17.64 16.63
C MET A 1 16.28 18.41 15.49
N GLU A 2 16.03 19.71 15.62
CA GLU A 2 15.36 20.56 14.61
C GLU A 2 15.78 20.32 13.14
N ASN A 3 17.08 20.25 12.87
CA ASN A 3 17.59 20.06 11.51
C ASN A 3 17.20 18.68 10.94
N TYR A 4 17.23 17.64 11.76
CA TYR A 4 16.90 16.27 11.34
C TYR A 4 15.40 16.06 11.08
N LEU A 5 14.53 16.88 11.70
CA LEU A 5 13.10 16.86 11.41
C LEU A 5 12.80 17.20 9.94
N ARG A 6 13.64 18.03 9.32
CA ARG A 6 13.53 18.45 7.91
C ARG A 6 14.45 17.67 6.98
N THR A 7 14.99 16.54 7.44
CA THR A 7 15.88 15.68 6.64
C THR A 7 15.08 14.49 6.11
N PRO A 8 15.29 14.09 4.83
CA PRO A 8 14.73 12.86 4.28
C PRO A 8 15.12 11.63 5.11
N ILE A 9 14.15 10.76 5.39
CA ILE A 9 14.37 9.64 6.31
C ILE A 9 15.46 8.69 5.84
N LYS A 10 15.61 8.48 4.52
CA LYS A 10 16.69 7.64 3.99
C LYS A 10 18.07 8.21 4.20
N GLU A 11 18.23 9.53 4.22
CA GLU A 11 19.53 10.13 4.56
C GLU A 11 19.87 9.87 6.03
N ILE A 12 18.88 9.94 6.91
CA ILE A 12 19.04 9.62 8.33
C ILE A 12 19.40 8.15 8.51
N ILE A 13 18.64 7.23 7.92
CA ILE A 13 18.88 5.78 8.00
C ILE A 13 20.24 5.42 7.37
N GLY A 14 20.59 6.01 6.23
CA GLY A 14 21.88 5.76 5.57
C GLY A 14 23.07 6.17 6.43
N LYS A 15 22.94 7.27 7.17
CA LYS A 15 23.98 7.73 8.11
C LYS A 15 23.94 6.98 9.44
N TYR A 16 22.76 6.58 9.89
CA TYR A 16 22.51 5.91 11.17
C TYR A 16 21.59 4.70 10.98
N PRO A 17 22.11 3.56 10.52
CA PRO A 17 21.30 2.36 10.25
C PRO A 17 20.38 1.91 11.39
N PRO A 18 20.75 2.01 12.69
CA PRO A 18 19.85 1.65 13.79
C PRO A 18 18.54 2.43 13.85
N VAL A 19 18.47 3.62 13.22
CA VAL A 19 17.21 4.39 13.13
C VAL A 19 16.15 3.62 12.33
N GLY A 20 16.54 2.84 11.32
CA GLY A 20 15.61 2.02 10.55
C GLY A 20 14.91 0.97 11.42
N ALA A 21 15.67 0.24 12.22
CA ALA A 21 15.12 -0.77 13.14
C ALA A 21 14.22 -0.13 14.21
N LEU A 22 14.62 1.02 14.75
CA LEU A 22 13.80 1.76 15.71
C LEU A 22 12.45 2.18 15.10
N LEU A 23 12.41 2.67 13.86
CA LEU A 23 11.16 3.02 13.19
C LEU A 23 10.22 1.80 13.03
N GLU A 24 10.78 0.64 12.71
CA GLU A 24 10.01 -0.60 12.59
C GLU A 24 9.34 -1.02 13.91
N GLU A 25 9.95 -0.77 15.07
CA GLU A 25 9.34 -1.02 16.39
C GLU A 25 8.04 -0.24 16.58
N PHE A 26 7.91 0.94 15.97
CA PHE A 26 6.71 1.77 15.99
C PHE A 26 5.79 1.51 14.78
N ARG A 27 6.02 0.43 14.03
CA ARG A 27 5.31 0.07 12.78
C ARG A 27 5.45 1.14 11.68
N ILE A 28 6.58 1.85 11.65
CA ILE A 28 6.90 2.84 10.62
C ILE A 28 7.82 2.20 9.58
N GLY A 29 7.21 1.72 8.48
CA GLY A 29 7.91 1.01 7.40
C GLY A 29 8.63 1.92 6.41
N CYS A 30 9.72 2.59 6.82
CA CYS A 30 10.49 3.48 5.95
C CYS A 30 11.66 2.81 5.20
N VAL A 31 12.19 1.71 5.74
CA VAL A 31 13.32 0.96 5.14
C VAL A 31 13.00 0.40 3.74
N PRO A 32 11.85 -0.27 3.50
CA PRO A 32 11.56 -0.87 2.19
C PRO A 32 11.12 0.14 1.12
N CYS A 33 10.93 1.42 1.48
CA CYS A 33 10.52 2.44 0.52
C CYS A 33 11.61 2.67 -0.52
N SER A 34 11.31 2.71 -1.82
CA SER A 34 12.30 3.01 -2.87
C SER A 34 12.61 4.51 -2.95
N VAL A 35 11.62 5.36 -2.73
CA VAL A 35 11.72 6.83 -2.84
C VAL A 35 12.50 7.45 -1.68
N GLY A 36 12.04 7.23 -0.44
CA GLY A 36 12.74 7.64 0.78
C GLY A 36 12.92 9.15 1.00
N THR A 37 12.15 9.99 0.29
CA THR A 37 12.23 11.46 0.39
C THR A 37 11.43 12.03 1.57
N CYS A 38 10.50 11.26 2.14
CA CYS A 38 9.66 11.70 3.25
C CYS A 38 10.51 12.23 4.41
N LEU A 39 10.15 13.41 4.92
CA LEU A 39 10.83 14.04 6.04
C LEU A 39 10.47 13.32 7.34
N LEU A 40 11.40 13.28 8.30
CA LEU A 40 11.14 12.69 9.62
C LEU A 40 9.91 13.30 10.30
N ALA A 41 9.73 14.62 10.21
CA ALA A 41 8.58 15.30 10.79
C ALA A 41 7.24 14.85 10.20
N ASP A 42 7.20 14.65 8.88
CA ASP A 42 5.99 14.24 8.17
C ASP A 42 5.66 12.78 8.48
N ILE A 43 6.68 11.94 8.63
CA ILE A 43 6.51 10.53 9.02
C ILE A 43 5.84 10.43 10.39
N VAL A 44 6.35 11.16 11.38
CA VAL A 44 5.77 11.18 12.73
C VAL A 44 4.31 11.65 12.70
N GLU A 45 4.03 12.70 11.92
CA GLU A 45 2.68 13.26 11.78
C GLU A 45 1.70 12.27 11.12
N ILE A 46 2.11 11.63 10.02
CA ILE A 46 1.27 10.72 9.26
C ILE A 46 0.90 9.48 10.08
N HIS A 47 1.87 8.92 10.81
CA HIS A 47 1.65 7.70 11.61
C HIS A 47 0.87 7.97 12.90
N ASN A 48 0.72 9.24 13.30
CA ASN A 48 -0.16 9.68 14.40
C ASN A 48 0.06 8.85 15.67
N LEU A 49 1.31 8.76 16.10
CA LEU A 49 1.71 8.09 17.33
C LEU A 49 1.06 8.76 18.56
N SER A 50 0.96 8.03 19.67
CA SER A 50 0.59 8.63 20.94
C SER A 50 1.68 9.65 21.36
N PRO A 51 1.37 10.67 22.18
CA PRO A 51 2.40 11.60 22.65
C PRO A 51 3.56 10.89 23.38
N GLU A 52 3.28 9.79 24.08
CA GLU A 52 4.28 8.96 24.74
C GLU A 52 5.17 8.21 23.72
N ASP A 53 4.56 7.56 22.72
CA ASP A 53 5.28 6.85 21.67
C ASP A 53 6.10 7.81 20.79
N GLU A 54 5.53 8.98 20.43
CA GLU A 54 6.24 10.04 19.71
C GLU A 54 7.45 10.52 20.53
N GLY A 55 7.27 10.78 21.83
CA GLY A 55 8.37 11.14 22.73
C GLY A 55 9.45 10.06 22.82
N THR A 56 9.04 8.79 22.90
CA THR A 56 9.95 7.64 22.98
C THR A 56 10.74 7.47 21.68
N LEU A 57 10.07 7.51 20.53
CA LEU A 57 10.70 7.47 19.21
C LEU A 57 11.71 8.60 19.05
N MET A 58 11.30 9.84 19.35
CA MET A 58 12.16 11.02 19.20
C MET A 58 13.37 10.98 20.15
N THR A 59 13.20 10.46 21.36
CA THR A 59 14.29 10.22 22.31
C THR A 59 15.26 9.16 21.78
N GLY A 60 14.75 8.05 21.27
CA GLY A 60 15.55 6.97 20.69
C GLY A 60 16.38 7.45 19.50
N ILE A 61 15.77 8.19 18.57
CA ILE A 61 16.48 8.78 17.42
C ILE A 61 17.56 9.76 17.92
N ALA A 62 17.24 10.63 18.88
CA ALA A 62 18.22 11.57 19.42
C ALA A 62 19.42 10.85 20.08
N GLY A 63 19.17 9.75 20.81
CA GLY A 63 20.23 8.93 21.42
C GLY A 63 21.15 8.26 20.40
N ILE A 64 20.62 7.86 19.24
CA ILE A 64 21.41 7.29 18.13
C ILE A 64 22.23 8.39 17.42
N VAL A 65 21.61 9.53 17.13
CA VAL A 65 22.20 10.60 16.33
C VAL A 65 23.19 11.46 17.13
N PHE A 66 22.98 11.60 18.44
CA PHE A 66 23.78 12.43 19.35
C PHE A 66 24.18 11.64 20.60
N PRO A 67 25.03 10.60 20.48
CA PRO A 67 25.34 9.72 21.59
C PRO A 67 26.00 10.49 22.75
N GLY A 68 25.46 10.33 23.96
CA GLY A 68 25.96 10.98 25.18
C GLY A 68 25.66 12.46 25.32
N MET A 69 24.84 13.05 24.44
CA MET A 69 24.45 14.46 24.50
C MET A 69 23.01 14.62 25.00
N VAL A 70 22.77 15.65 25.82
CA VAL A 70 21.40 16.08 26.17
C VAL A 70 20.92 17.02 25.07
N VAL A 71 19.94 16.58 24.28
CA VAL A 71 19.39 17.36 23.17
C VAL A 71 17.95 17.74 23.48
N ALA A 72 17.60 19.01 23.28
CA ALA A 72 16.21 19.45 23.36
C ALA A 72 15.39 18.74 22.26
N LEU A 73 14.34 18.05 22.68
CA LEU A 73 13.38 17.41 21.77
C LEU A 73 12.30 18.42 21.39
N PRO A 74 11.79 18.36 20.15
CA PRO A 74 10.62 19.14 19.75
C PRO A 74 9.40 18.73 20.60
N GLU A 75 8.49 19.66 20.86
CA GLU A 75 7.21 19.31 21.46
C GLU A 75 6.44 18.37 20.53
N PRO A 76 5.77 17.33 21.07
CA PRO A 76 4.97 16.42 20.27
C PRO A 76 3.98 17.18 19.39
N ARG A 77 3.95 16.87 18.09
CA ARG A 77 3.02 17.53 17.15
C ARG A 77 1.58 17.06 17.36
N SER A 78 1.40 15.89 17.97
CA SER A 78 0.08 15.34 18.32
C SER A 78 -0.62 16.18 19.40
N ARG A 79 -1.38 17.20 18.98
CA ARG A 79 -2.26 18.00 19.87
C ARG A 79 -3.64 17.37 20.13
N ARG A 80 -3.90 16.14 19.68
CA ARG A 80 -5.25 15.55 19.75
C ARG A 80 -5.31 14.37 20.72
N SER A 81 -6.17 14.56 21.73
CA SER A 81 -6.65 13.61 22.73
C SER A 81 -6.56 12.15 22.30
N GLU A 82 -5.97 11.33 23.18
CA GLU A 82 -6.20 9.89 23.34
C GLU A 82 -7.71 9.62 23.41
N THR A 83 -8.39 9.61 22.27
CA THR A 83 -9.71 9.03 22.20
C THR A 83 -9.52 7.70 21.52
N THR A 84 -9.55 6.67 22.35
CA THR A 84 -9.75 5.25 22.05
C THR A 84 -11.07 4.97 21.32
N ARG A 85 -11.53 5.90 20.47
CA ARG A 85 -12.61 5.63 19.53
C ARG A 85 -12.04 4.65 18.52
N LYS A 86 -12.64 3.46 18.47
CA LYS A 86 -12.47 2.51 17.36
C LYS A 86 -12.51 3.33 16.07
N PHE A 87 -11.34 3.46 15.45
CA PHE A 87 -11.21 4.18 14.20
C PHE A 87 -12.14 3.48 13.19
N SER A 88 -13.10 4.23 12.65
CA SER A 88 -14.04 3.75 11.65
C SER A 88 -13.90 4.64 10.44
N TYR A 89 -13.57 4.03 9.30
CA TYR A 89 -13.49 4.72 8.03
C TYR A 89 -14.78 5.42 7.65
N SER A 90 -14.66 6.60 7.06
CA SER A 90 -15.75 7.21 6.30
C SER A 90 -16.17 6.32 5.12
N PRO A 91 -17.40 6.47 4.60
CA PRO A 91 -17.89 5.65 3.50
C PRO A 91 -16.95 5.53 2.27
N PRO A 92 -16.32 6.61 1.74
CA PRO A 92 -15.41 6.47 0.61
C PRO A 92 -14.14 5.68 0.96
N MET A 93 -13.54 5.90 2.13
CA MET A 93 -12.34 5.15 2.54
C MET A 93 -12.66 3.68 2.75
N LYS A 94 -13.83 3.39 3.34
CA LYS A 94 -14.30 2.02 3.51
C LYS A 94 -14.46 1.32 2.15
N ALA A 95 -14.95 2.00 1.12
CA ALA A 95 -15.10 1.40 -0.21
C ALA A 95 -13.75 0.94 -0.78
N LEU A 96 -12.70 1.77 -0.69
CA LEU A 96 -11.34 1.41 -1.12
C LEU A 96 -10.79 0.20 -0.34
N VAL A 97 -10.96 0.19 0.99
CA VAL A 97 -10.54 -0.95 1.83
C VAL A 97 -11.30 -2.24 1.46
N GLU A 98 -12.59 -2.17 1.12
CA GLU A 98 -13.33 -3.36 0.64
C GLU A 98 -12.83 -3.83 -0.73
N GLU A 99 -12.46 -2.92 -1.62
CA GLU A 99 -11.84 -3.26 -2.93
C GLU A 99 -10.48 -3.92 -2.74
N HIS A 100 -9.67 -3.43 -1.80
CA HIS A 100 -8.42 -4.09 -1.39
C HIS A 100 -8.63 -5.53 -0.95
N ARG A 101 -9.77 -5.91 -0.39
CA ARG A 101 -10.01 -7.32 0.00
C ARG A 101 -9.99 -8.24 -1.21
N HIS A 102 -10.55 -7.83 -2.34
CA HIS A 102 -10.55 -8.63 -3.56
C HIS A 102 -9.15 -8.72 -4.17
N ILE A 103 -8.41 -7.62 -4.13
CA ILE A 103 -7.02 -7.59 -4.58
C ILE A 103 -6.14 -8.49 -3.69
N LYS A 104 -6.26 -8.38 -2.37
CA LYS A 104 -5.53 -9.23 -1.40
C LYS A 104 -5.84 -10.72 -1.59
N ARG A 105 -7.11 -11.07 -1.87
CA ARG A 105 -7.52 -12.45 -2.19
C ARG A 105 -6.81 -12.97 -3.44
N PHE A 106 -6.77 -12.17 -4.51
CA PHE A 106 -6.00 -12.52 -5.71
C PHE A 106 -4.51 -12.70 -5.40
N LEU A 107 -3.89 -11.76 -4.65
CA LEU A 107 -2.49 -11.85 -4.26
C LEU A 107 -2.16 -13.11 -3.44
N ALA A 108 -3.08 -13.55 -2.57
CA ALA A 108 -2.89 -14.73 -1.75
C ALA A 108 -2.83 -16.04 -2.58
N VAL A 109 -3.51 -16.08 -3.73
CA VAL A 109 -3.55 -17.25 -4.62
C VAL A 109 -2.37 -17.27 -5.61
N LEU A 110 -1.79 -16.10 -5.92
CA LEU A 110 -0.71 -15.97 -6.90
C LEU A 110 0.48 -16.93 -6.70
N PRO A 111 1.02 -17.15 -5.47
CA PRO A 111 2.12 -18.10 -5.29
C PRO A 111 1.79 -19.52 -5.78
N ALA A 112 0.61 -20.04 -5.43
CA ALA A 112 0.16 -21.36 -5.86
C ALA A 112 -0.08 -21.44 -7.38
N VAL A 113 -0.54 -20.33 -7.99
CA VAL A 113 -0.66 -20.23 -9.46
C VAL A 113 0.70 -20.29 -10.11
N ILE A 114 1.68 -19.54 -9.60
CA ILE A 114 3.05 -19.48 -10.12
C ILE A 114 3.75 -20.83 -9.97
N ASP A 115 3.62 -21.50 -8.83
CA ASP A 115 4.27 -22.79 -8.56
C ASP A 115 3.78 -23.92 -9.48
N ARG A 116 2.52 -23.85 -9.93
CA ARG A 116 1.90 -24.86 -10.80
C ARG A 116 1.90 -24.48 -12.28
N PHE A 117 2.39 -23.30 -12.61
CA PHE A 117 2.30 -22.73 -13.96
C PHE A 117 3.22 -23.45 -14.95
N ASP A 118 2.67 -23.91 -16.08
CA ASP A 118 3.43 -24.36 -17.25
C ASP A 118 3.23 -23.41 -18.43
N ALA A 119 4.30 -22.71 -18.83
CA ALA A 119 4.29 -21.81 -19.98
C ALA A 119 3.90 -22.48 -21.30
N ARG A 120 4.02 -23.82 -21.42
CA ARG A 120 3.60 -24.59 -22.60
C ARG A 120 2.11 -24.90 -22.59
N SER A 121 1.46 -24.92 -21.42
CA SER A 121 0.02 -25.10 -21.28
C SER A 121 -0.73 -23.87 -21.80
N GLU A 122 -1.62 -24.08 -22.78
CA GLU A 122 -2.49 -23.00 -23.27
C GLU A 122 -3.48 -22.52 -22.19
N ALA A 123 -3.98 -23.45 -21.37
CA ALA A 123 -4.89 -23.14 -20.28
C ALA A 123 -4.20 -22.25 -19.22
N ASP A 124 -2.95 -22.53 -18.88
CA ASP A 124 -2.20 -21.77 -17.88
C ASP A 124 -1.86 -20.37 -18.40
N ARG A 125 -1.48 -20.25 -19.68
CA ARG A 125 -1.27 -18.95 -20.33
C ARG A 125 -2.55 -18.12 -20.36
N ALA A 126 -3.70 -18.74 -20.64
CA ALA A 126 -5.00 -18.07 -20.58
C ALA A 126 -5.34 -17.61 -19.15
N LEU A 127 -5.03 -18.43 -18.14
CA LEU A 127 -5.23 -18.07 -16.73
C LEU A 127 -4.38 -16.84 -16.32
N VAL A 128 -3.10 -16.83 -16.69
CA VAL A 128 -2.22 -15.68 -16.44
C VAL A 128 -2.72 -14.44 -17.20
N HIS A 129 -3.16 -14.59 -18.44
CA HIS A 129 -3.77 -13.50 -19.21
C HIS A 129 -4.96 -12.88 -18.46
N ASP A 130 -5.89 -13.71 -17.97
CA ASP A 130 -7.07 -13.26 -17.22
C ASP A 130 -6.69 -12.61 -15.88
N GLY A 131 -5.64 -13.13 -15.22
CA GLY A 131 -5.06 -12.51 -14.02
C GLY A 131 -4.50 -11.12 -14.29
N LEU A 132 -3.79 -10.94 -15.42
CA LEU A 132 -3.29 -9.61 -15.83
C LEU A 132 -4.43 -8.68 -16.25
N ASP A 133 -5.53 -9.18 -16.82
CA ASP A 133 -6.73 -8.39 -17.09
C ASP A 133 -7.40 -7.91 -15.79
N PHE A 134 -7.53 -8.79 -14.79
CA PHE A 134 -7.99 -8.41 -13.45
C PHE A 134 -7.15 -7.27 -12.86
N VAL A 135 -5.82 -7.39 -12.89
CA VAL A 135 -4.93 -6.35 -12.36
C VAL A 135 -5.08 -5.02 -13.10
N ARG A 136 -5.04 -5.03 -14.44
CA ARG A 136 -5.13 -3.80 -15.25
C ARG A 136 -6.49 -3.12 -15.13
N SER A 137 -7.55 -3.90 -14.99
CA SER A 137 -8.91 -3.37 -15.00
C SER A 137 -9.41 -3.06 -13.58
N TYR A 138 -9.35 -4.02 -12.65
CA TYR A 138 -9.87 -3.85 -11.30
C TYR A 138 -8.90 -3.09 -10.39
N ALA A 139 -7.65 -3.53 -10.29
CA ALA A 139 -6.69 -2.91 -9.37
C ALA A 139 -6.24 -1.53 -9.87
N ASP A 140 -5.95 -1.39 -11.17
CA ASP A 140 -5.41 -0.13 -11.70
C ASP A 140 -6.51 0.83 -12.19
N ARG A 141 -7.19 0.51 -13.29
CA ARG A 141 -8.16 1.43 -13.94
C ARG A 141 -9.44 1.71 -13.13
N PHE A 142 -9.71 0.92 -12.09
CA PHE A 142 -10.87 1.11 -11.22
C PHE A 142 -10.44 1.58 -9.83
N HIS A 143 -9.61 0.81 -9.14
CA HIS A 143 -9.21 1.13 -7.78
C HIS A 143 -8.15 2.25 -7.73
N HIS A 144 -6.94 2.07 -8.26
CA HIS A 144 -5.92 3.14 -8.25
C HIS A 144 -6.40 4.41 -8.97
N ALA A 145 -7.22 4.31 -10.01
CA ALA A 145 -7.81 5.48 -10.66
C ALA A 145 -8.69 6.30 -9.70
N LYS A 146 -9.48 5.67 -8.82
CA LYS A 146 -10.22 6.37 -7.77
C LYS A 146 -9.28 7.06 -6.78
N GLU A 147 -8.14 6.47 -6.51
CA GLU A 147 -7.16 7.11 -5.64
C GLU A 147 -6.48 8.29 -6.33
N GLU A 148 -5.85 8.04 -7.47
CA GLU A 148 -5.02 9.00 -8.20
C GLU A 148 -5.81 10.21 -8.73
N ASP A 149 -7.01 9.98 -9.30
CA ASP A 149 -7.79 11.00 -10.01
C ASP A 149 -8.84 11.70 -9.13
N ILE A 150 -9.20 11.08 -8.00
CA ILE A 150 -10.30 11.56 -7.15
C ILE A 150 -9.83 11.86 -5.74
N LEU A 151 -9.28 10.87 -5.02
CA LEU A 151 -8.89 11.03 -3.62
C LEU A 151 -7.65 11.90 -3.47
N PHE A 152 -6.55 11.57 -4.15
CA PHE A 152 -5.28 12.28 -4.04
C PHE A 152 -5.40 13.72 -4.56
N ALA A 153 -6.32 13.98 -5.48
CA ALA A 153 -6.65 15.32 -5.95
C ALA A 153 -7.25 16.24 -4.86
N CYS A 154 -7.68 15.70 -3.71
CA CYS A 154 -8.12 16.47 -2.55
C CYS A 154 -6.97 16.98 -1.67
N PHE A 155 -5.74 16.56 -1.93
CA PHE A 155 -4.55 16.86 -1.12
C PHE A 155 -3.48 17.58 -1.95
N ASP A 156 -2.48 18.16 -1.29
CA ASP A 156 -1.36 18.80 -1.97
C ASP A 156 -0.55 17.74 -2.76
N PRO A 157 -0.45 17.84 -4.10
CA PRO A 157 0.33 16.90 -4.91
C PRO A 157 1.84 16.93 -4.60
N GLY A 158 2.32 17.96 -3.90
CA GLY A 158 3.69 18.10 -3.43
C GLY A 158 4.06 17.17 -2.27
N LEU A 159 3.10 16.55 -1.59
CA LEU A 159 3.33 15.65 -0.46
C LEU A 159 4.15 14.42 -0.88
N ASP A 160 5.28 14.18 -0.21
CA ASP A 160 6.19 13.09 -0.56
C ASP A 160 5.56 11.71 -0.40
N ILE A 161 4.63 11.55 0.55
CA ILE A 161 3.88 10.29 0.68
C ILE A 161 3.07 9.98 -0.58
N LEU A 162 2.40 10.97 -1.19
CA LEU A 162 1.61 10.75 -2.41
C LEU A 162 2.50 10.45 -3.61
N LYS A 163 3.68 11.07 -3.68
CA LYS A 163 4.69 10.72 -4.69
C LYS A 163 5.14 9.26 -4.53
N ALA A 164 5.39 8.83 -3.29
CA ALA A 164 5.77 7.45 -3.00
C ALA A 164 4.67 6.45 -3.37
N MET A 165 3.39 6.76 -3.12
CA MET A 165 2.27 5.91 -3.53
C MET A 165 2.16 5.79 -5.05
N ARG A 166 2.28 6.91 -5.79
CA ARG A 166 2.26 6.89 -7.26
C ARG A 166 3.45 6.12 -7.85
N GLU A 167 4.62 6.20 -7.23
CA GLU A 167 5.77 5.39 -7.62
C GLU A 167 5.52 3.90 -7.39
N ASP A 168 4.91 3.51 -6.27
CA ASP A 168 4.49 2.13 -6.02
C ASP A 168 3.47 1.65 -7.08
N HIS A 169 2.49 2.49 -7.46
CA HIS A 169 1.59 2.18 -8.57
C HIS A 169 2.34 1.97 -9.89
N GLU A 170 3.28 2.86 -10.23
CA GLU A 170 4.02 2.76 -11.49
C GLU A 170 4.93 1.52 -11.52
N ARG A 171 5.55 1.18 -10.39
CA ARG A 171 6.32 -0.08 -10.24
C ARG A 171 5.41 -1.30 -10.42
N GLY A 172 4.22 -1.29 -9.83
CA GLY A 172 3.21 -2.32 -10.05
C GLY A 172 2.84 -2.45 -11.53
N ARG A 173 2.56 -1.33 -12.19
CA ARG A 173 2.28 -1.27 -13.64
C ARG A 173 3.46 -1.79 -14.47
N ALA A 174 4.69 -1.50 -14.09
CA ALA A 174 5.88 -1.99 -14.78
C ALA A 174 6.00 -3.52 -14.73
N HIS A 175 5.79 -4.14 -13.57
CA HIS A 175 5.76 -5.60 -13.44
C HIS A 175 4.65 -6.22 -14.30
N VAL A 176 3.46 -5.62 -14.32
CA VAL A 176 2.31 -6.11 -15.12
C VAL A 176 2.57 -6.01 -16.62
N ARG A 177 3.27 -4.96 -17.08
CA ARG A 177 3.72 -4.85 -18.48
C ARG A 177 4.72 -5.94 -18.81
N ALA A 178 5.77 -6.09 -18.00
CA ALA A 178 6.82 -7.08 -18.21
C ALA A 178 6.30 -8.53 -18.15
N ALA A 179 5.34 -8.84 -17.25
CA ALA A 179 4.67 -10.14 -17.22
C ALA A 179 3.86 -10.40 -18.51
N GLY A 180 3.18 -9.38 -19.05
CA GLY A 180 2.47 -9.50 -20.32
C GLY A 180 3.40 -9.75 -21.50
N GLU A 181 4.56 -9.10 -21.54
CA GLU A 181 5.57 -9.33 -22.58
C GLU A 181 6.19 -10.74 -22.46
N ALA A 182 6.47 -11.19 -21.23
CA ALA A 182 6.96 -12.55 -20.97
C ALA A 182 5.93 -13.60 -21.40
N LEU A 183 4.64 -13.34 -21.18
CA LEU A 183 3.55 -14.21 -21.64
C LEU A 183 3.54 -14.36 -23.17
N VAL A 184 3.72 -13.26 -23.92
CA VAL A 184 3.82 -13.30 -25.40
C VAL A 184 5.01 -14.16 -25.86
N ARG A 185 6.14 -14.09 -25.13
CA ARG A 185 7.34 -14.88 -25.44
C ARG A 185 7.29 -16.32 -24.93
N CYS A 186 6.22 -16.71 -24.23
CA CYS A 186 6.13 -17.99 -23.51
C CYS A 186 7.31 -18.19 -22.52
N ASP A 187 7.75 -17.10 -21.90
CA ASP A 187 8.86 -17.04 -20.95
C ASP A 187 8.33 -17.23 -19.52
N GLY A 188 8.28 -18.49 -19.06
CA GLY A 188 7.70 -18.82 -17.76
C GLY A 188 8.44 -18.24 -16.57
N GLU A 189 9.78 -18.20 -16.61
CA GLU A 189 10.58 -17.56 -15.56
C GLU A 189 10.30 -16.06 -15.49
N GLY A 190 10.22 -15.39 -16.66
CA GLY A 190 9.87 -13.98 -16.75
C GLY A 190 8.47 -13.67 -16.22
N ILE A 191 7.49 -14.54 -16.48
CA ILE A 191 6.13 -14.41 -15.92
C ILE A 191 6.17 -14.53 -14.40
N ALA A 192 6.75 -15.61 -13.88
CA ALA A 192 6.83 -15.89 -12.45
C ALA A 192 7.53 -14.76 -11.68
N ALA A 193 8.69 -14.31 -12.16
CA ALA A 193 9.45 -13.24 -11.54
C ALA A 193 8.67 -11.92 -11.46
N ASN A 194 7.94 -11.56 -12.53
CA ASN A 194 7.17 -10.32 -12.54
C ASN A 194 5.87 -10.40 -11.73
N LEU A 195 5.22 -11.56 -11.68
CA LEU A 195 4.04 -11.75 -10.81
C LEU A 195 4.44 -11.72 -9.33
N HIS A 196 5.58 -12.33 -8.96
CA HIS A 196 6.14 -12.20 -7.61
C HIS A 196 6.51 -10.75 -7.28
N GLY A 197 7.17 -10.04 -8.21
CA GLY A 197 7.50 -8.62 -8.04
C GLY A 197 6.26 -7.76 -7.84
N TYR A 198 5.22 -7.96 -8.65
CA TYR A 198 3.93 -7.29 -8.51
C TYR A 198 3.29 -7.57 -7.13
N ALA A 199 3.23 -8.85 -6.72
CA ALA A 199 2.62 -9.22 -5.45
C ALA A 199 3.35 -8.59 -4.25
N GLY A 200 4.70 -8.57 -4.28
CA GLY A 200 5.51 -7.94 -3.24
C GLY A 200 5.29 -6.42 -3.15
N VAL A 201 5.24 -5.72 -4.29
CA VAL A 201 4.94 -4.27 -4.31
C VAL A 201 3.55 -4.02 -3.74
N LEU A 202 2.54 -4.74 -4.23
CA LEU A 202 1.15 -4.44 -3.93
C LEU A 202 0.74 -4.82 -2.49
N ALA A 203 1.29 -5.91 -1.93
CA ALA A 203 1.02 -6.28 -0.54
C ALA A 203 1.49 -5.19 0.44
N GLU A 204 2.70 -4.67 0.25
CA GLU A 204 3.24 -3.59 1.08
C GLU A 204 2.51 -2.26 0.81
N HIS A 205 2.15 -2.00 -0.44
CA HIS A 205 1.39 -0.82 -0.83
C HIS A 205 0.01 -0.77 -0.16
N ILE A 206 -0.79 -1.82 -0.28
CA ILE A 206 -2.13 -1.92 0.35
C ILE A 206 -2.03 -1.77 1.87
N LYS A 207 -0.98 -2.35 2.49
CA LYS A 207 -0.74 -2.20 3.92
C LYS A 207 -0.50 -0.75 4.32
N LYS A 208 0.33 -0.01 3.57
CA LYS A 208 0.55 1.43 3.81
C LYS A 208 -0.76 2.21 3.71
N GLU A 209 -1.64 1.84 2.78
CA GLU A 209 -2.92 2.51 2.59
C GLU A 209 -3.90 2.23 3.71
N ASP A 210 -4.18 0.96 3.94
CA ASP A 210 -5.15 0.46 4.91
C ASP A 210 -4.77 0.79 6.36
N GLU A 211 -3.48 0.96 6.68
CA GLU A 211 -3.03 1.18 8.06
C GLU A 211 -2.59 2.62 8.33
N ILE A 212 -2.07 3.33 7.32
CA ILE A 212 -1.38 4.61 7.52
C ILE A 212 -2.02 5.74 6.69
N LEU A 213 -2.06 5.61 5.36
CA LEU A 213 -2.46 6.69 4.48
C LEU A 213 -3.94 7.01 4.58
N TYR A 214 -4.83 6.02 4.46
CA TYR A 214 -6.27 6.27 4.52
C TYR A 214 -6.70 6.80 5.89
N PRO A 215 -6.20 6.28 7.03
CA PRO A 215 -6.50 6.89 8.33
C PRO A 215 -6.07 8.34 8.44
N TRP A 216 -4.88 8.66 7.92
CA TRP A 216 -4.40 10.04 7.90
C TRP A 216 -5.26 10.92 6.98
N MET A 217 -5.57 10.47 5.76
CA MET A 217 -6.43 11.20 4.82
C MET A 217 -7.81 11.46 5.42
N ASP A 218 -8.45 10.42 5.96
CA ASP A 218 -9.82 10.51 6.50
C ASP A 218 -9.92 11.53 7.65
N ARG A 219 -8.90 11.61 8.50
CA ARG A 219 -8.81 12.61 9.59
C ARG A 219 -8.65 14.04 9.08
N ASN A 220 -8.14 14.22 7.86
CA ASN A 220 -7.84 15.50 7.23
C ASN A 220 -8.90 15.93 6.18
N LEU A 221 -9.90 15.09 5.91
CA LEU A 221 -11.03 15.43 5.05
C LEU A 221 -12.14 16.11 5.85
N SER A 222 -12.72 17.17 5.28
CA SER A 222 -13.96 17.76 5.80
C SER A 222 -15.17 16.90 5.45
N MET A 223 -16.27 17.01 6.21
CA MET A 223 -17.54 16.32 5.91
C MET A 223 -18.05 16.59 4.49
N ARG A 224 -17.83 17.81 3.95
CA ARG A 224 -18.17 18.16 2.57
C ARG A 224 -17.35 17.35 1.57
N GLN A 225 -16.03 17.29 1.74
CA GLN A 225 -15.15 16.51 0.86
C GLN A 225 -15.50 15.02 0.92
N VAL A 226 -15.80 14.47 2.10
CA VAL A 226 -16.27 13.08 2.24
C VAL A 226 -17.53 12.83 1.40
N GLY A 227 -18.51 13.75 1.44
CA GLY A 227 -19.73 13.65 0.63
C GLY A 227 -19.47 13.73 -0.89
N GLU A 228 -18.57 14.62 -1.31
CA GLU A 228 -18.16 14.77 -2.72
C GLU A 228 -17.41 13.53 -3.23
N LEU A 229 -16.48 12.99 -2.43
CA LEU A 229 -15.77 11.75 -2.73
C LEU A 229 -16.73 10.58 -2.85
N PHE A 230 -17.66 10.44 -1.91
CA PHE A 230 -18.67 9.38 -1.95
C PHE A 230 -19.49 9.43 -3.25
N ALA A 231 -19.97 10.60 -3.65
CA ALA A 231 -20.73 10.76 -4.89
C ALA A 231 -19.88 10.42 -6.14
N ARG A 232 -18.61 10.86 -6.19
CA ARG A 232 -17.72 10.57 -7.32
C ARG A 232 -17.37 9.08 -7.41
N PHE A 233 -17.08 8.42 -6.28
CA PHE A 233 -16.81 6.98 -6.25
C PHE A 233 -18.03 6.18 -6.70
N ARG A 234 -19.22 6.53 -6.23
CA ARG A 234 -20.48 5.90 -6.67
C ARG A 234 -20.67 5.96 -8.18
N ALA A 235 -20.36 7.08 -8.81
CA ALA A 235 -20.45 7.22 -10.27
C ALA A 235 -19.44 6.33 -11.02
N VAL A 236 -18.25 6.10 -10.46
CA VAL A 236 -17.27 5.15 -11.00
C VAL A 236 -17.76 3.72 -10.83
N ASP A 237 -18.23 3.36 -9.62
CA ASP A 237 -18.73 2.03 -9.29
C ASP A 237 -19.91 1.61 -10.19
N GLU A 238 -20.84 2.53 -10.48
CA GLU A 238 -21.99 2.26 -11.36
C GLU A 238 -21.57 1.94 -12.79
N ARG A 239 -20.51 2.60 -13.29
CA ARG A 239 -19.98 2.33 -14.64
C ARG A 239 -19.19 1.02 -14.69
N PHE A 240 -18.62 0.60 -13.56
CA PHE A 240 -17.80 -0.60 -13.45
C PHE A 240 -18.57 -1.81 -12.89
N ALA A 241 -19.89 -1.71 -12.67
CA ALA A 241 -20.66 -2.70 -11.91
C ALA A 241 -20.62 -4.12 -12.51
N GLU A 242 -20.69 -4.24 -13.83
CA GLU A 242 -20.66 -5.55 -14.51
C GLU A 242 -19.23 -6.14 -14.50
N ASP A 243 -18.22 -5.31 -14.78
CA ASP A 243 -16.81 -5.71 -14.71
C ASP A 243 -16.41 -6.11 -13.29
N ARG A 244 -16.91 -5.40 -12.27
CA ARG A 244 -16.73 -5.74 -10.86
C ARG A 244 -17.19 -7.16 -10.57
N LYS A 245 -18.42 -7.53 -10.96
CA LYS A 245 -18.94 -8.90 -10.78
C LYS A 245 -18.11 -9.95 -11.51
N LYS A 246 -17.71 -9.65 -12.77
CA LYS A 246 -16.82 -10.51 -13.58
C LYS A 246 -15.53 -10.82 -12.82
N TYR A 247 -14.87 -9.79 -12.31
CA TYR A 247 -13.58 -9.88 -11.63
C TYR A 247 -13.66 -10.52 -10.24
N GLU A 248 -14.67 -10.17 -9.44
CA GLU A 248 -14.90 -10.83 -8.15
C GLU A 248 -15.18 -12.33 -8.32
N SER A 249 -15.93 -12.71 -9.36
CA SER A 249 -16.19 -14.12 -9.70
C SER A 249 -14.92 -14.82 -10.20
N PHE A 250 -14.07 -14.12 -10.95
CA PHE A 250 -12.78 -14.66 -11.40
C PHE A 250 -11.87 -15.00 -10.22
N VAL A 251 -11.73 -14.08 -9.25
CA VAL A 251 -10.95 -14.33 -8.03
C VAL A 251 -11.52 -15.51 -7.23
N GLY A 252 -12.85 -15.60 -7.09
CA GLY A 252 -13.48 -16.74 -6.42
C GLY A 252 -13.17 -18.08 -7.09
N ARG A 253 -13.26 -18.15 -8.43
CA ARG A 253 -12.88 -19.38 -9.16
C ARG A 253 -11.41 -19.74 -9.03
N LEU A 254 -10.53 -18.74 -8.97
CA LEU A 254 -9.10 -18.97 -8.72
C LEU A 254 -8.87 -19.57 -7.33
N GLU A 255 -9.50 -19.02 -6.29
CA GLU A 255 -9.41 -19.56 -4.94
C GLU A 255 -9.91 -21.01 -4.89
N ASP A 256 -11.05 -21.32 -5.52
CA ASP A 256 -11.59 -22.68 -5.55
C ASP A 256 -10.66 -23.67 -6.27
N ALA A 257 -10.05 -23.24 -7.38
CA ALA A 257 -9.16 -24.09 -8.17
C ALA A 257 -7.79 -24.35 -7.50
N TYR A 258 -7.35 -23.43 -6.63
CA TYR A 258 -6.03 -23.48 -5.98
C TYR A 258 -6.10 -23.67 -4.47
N ALA A 259 -7.28 -23.88 -3.90
CA ALA A 259 -7.44 -24.29 -2.52
C ALA A 259 -6.60 -25.56 -2.26
N GLU A 260 -5.75 -25.52 -1.23
CA GLU A 260 -5.08 -26.75 -0.81
C GLU A 260 -6.13 -27.77 -0.36
N PRO A 261 -6.02 -29.05 -0.78
CA PRO A 261 -6.86 -30.07 -0.17
C PRO A 261 -6.58 -30.06 1.33
N ILE A 262 -7.63 -29.94 2.14
CA ILE A 262 -7.54 -30.16 3.58
C ILE A 262 -6.94 -31.55 3.76
N SER A 263 -5.66 -31.60 4.10
CA SER A 263 -5.00 -32.82 4.56
C SER A 263 -5.79 -33.26 5.79
N GLU A 264 -6.65 -34.27 5.65
CA GLU A 264 -7.20 -35.00 6.78
C GLU A 264 -6.01 -35.50 7.60
N VAL A 265 -5.71 -34.79 8.69
CA VAL A 265 -4.83 -35.26 9.74
C VAL A 265 -5.45 -36.55 10.28
N ARG A 266 -4.89 -37.68 9.87
CA ARG A 266 -5.10 -38.98 10.51
C ARG A 266 -4.21 -39.11 11.74
#